data_AF-A0A1V4QR49-F1
#
_entry.id   AF-A0A1V4QR49-F1
#
_cell.length_a   1.000
_cell.length_b   1.000
_cell.length_c   1.000
_cell.angle_alpha   90.00
_cell.angle_beta   90.00
_cell.angle_gamma   90.00
#
_symmetry.space_group_name_H-M   'P 1'
#
loop_
_entity.id
_entity.type
_entity.pdbx_description
1 polymer ?
#
loop_
_entity_poly.entity_id
_entity_poly.type
_entity_poly.pdbx_seq_one_letter_code
_entity_poly.pdbx_strand_id
1 'polypeptide(L)'
;MLGEQIESFLVAPVYRRYVESFGLNGNERVLDFGAGSGRLSRYIARRLLKGGGRLTCVDVSEAWMRSLQKKLRRYPNVDFKLGEITSLGIEDASHDAVVIHFVLHHVEQASRQATIAALARTLKENGKLFIREPTKETHGIPAEEVRQLMRAN
;
A
#
# COMPACT_ATOMS: atom_id res chain seq x y z
N MET A 1 -4.31 24.44 -4.31
CA MET A 1 -4.14 24.27 -5.78
C MET A 1 -2.70 24.42 -6.25
N LEU A 2 -2.02 25.55 -6.00
CA LEU A 2 -0.61 25.71 -6.43
C LEU A 2 0.38 24.87 -5.58
N GLY A 3 0.20 24.85 -4.25
CA GLY A 3 1.05 24.04 -3.34
C GLY A 3 0.99 22.54 -3.61
N GLU A 4 -0.20 21.97 -3.82
CA GLU A 4 -0.36 20.56 -4.21
C GLU A 4 0.24 20.24 -5.59
N GLN A 5 0.20 21.18 -6.54
CA GLN A 5 0.84 21.01 -7.84
C GLN A 5 2.36 20.97 -7.70
N ILE A 6 2.94 21.94 -6.98
CA ILE A 6 4.39 21.99 -6.71
C ILE A 6 4.85 20.75 -5.95
N GLU A 7 4.16 20.38 -4.87
CA GLU A 7 4.46 19.16 -4.11
C GLU A 7 4.39 17.93 -5.03
N SER A 8 3.33 17.81 -5.85
CA SER A 8 3.17 16.73 -6.83
C SER A 8 4.33 16.66 -7.82
N PHE A 9 4.84 17.77 -8.34
CA PHE A 9 5.99 17.76 -9.27
C PHE A 9 7.28 17.27 -8.60
N LEU A 10 7.53 17.65 -7.35
CA LEU A 10 8.73 17.26 -6.62
C LEU A 10 8.69 15.78 -6.19
N VAL A 11 7.54 15.30 -5.72
CA VAL A 11 7.43 13.94 -5.18
C VAL A 11 7.02 12.90 -6.22
N ALA A 12 6.41 13.30 -7.34
CA ALA A 12 5.95 12.39 -8.39
C ALA A 12 7.03 11.41 -8.89
N PRO A 13 8.28 11.85 -9.16
CA PRO A 13 9.34 10.94 -9.57
C PRO A 13 9.64 9.87 -8.52
N VAL A 14 9.57 10.22 -7.22
CA VAL A 14 9.85 9.28 -6.12
C VAL A 14 8.81 8.16 -6.06
N TYR A 15 7.52 8.52 -6.09
CA TYR A 15 6.44 7.53 -6.09
C TYR A 15 6.46 6.68 -7.35
N ARG A 16 6.68 7.29 -8.52
CA ARG A 16 6.76 6.58 -9.79
C ARG A 16 7.89 5.56 -9.80
N ARG A 17 9.10 5.98 -9.41
CA ARG A 17 10.28 5.11 -9.37
C ARG A 17 10.11 3.96 -8.38
N TYR A 18 9.45 4.22 -7.25
CA TYR A 18 9.13 3.15 -6.29
C TYR A 18 8.17 2.12 -6.91
N VAL A 19 7.07 2.54 -7.54
CA VAL A 19 6.16 1.61 -8.24
C VAL A 19 6.84 0.87 -9.40
N GLU A 20 7.75 1.53 -10.12
CA GLU A 20 8.54 0.88 -11.18
C GLU A 20 9.43 -0.24 -10.63
N SER A 21 9.99 -0.07 -9.42
CA SER A 21 10.82 -1.09 -8.77
C SER A 21 10.07 -2.38 -8.40
N PHE A 22 8.73 -2.35 -8.39
CA PHE A 22 7.92 -3.54 -8.12
C PHE A 22 7.95 -4.56 -9.26
N GLY A 23 8.31 -4.14 -10.48
CA GLY A 23 8.36 -5.03 -11.65
C GLY A 23 6.99 -5.51 -12.14
N LEU A 24 5.91 -4.76 -11.87
CA LEU A 24 4.55 -5.11 -12.30
C LEU A 24 4.40 -5.04 -13.84
N ASN A 25 3.88 -6.12 -14.42
CA ASN A 25 3.55 -6.30 -15.84
C ASN A 25 2.18 -5.72 -16.21
N GLY A 26 1.33 -5.43 -15.22
CA GLY A 26 0.05 -4.76 -15.37
C GLY A 26 -1.17 -5.67 -15.24
N ASN A 27 -1.02 -6.98 -15.11
CA ASN A 27 -2.11 -7.94 -14.94
C ASN A 27 -2.24 -8.46 -13.48
N GLU A 28 -1.41 -7.95 -12.57
CA GLU A 28 -1.38 -8.37 -11.17
C GLU A 28 -2.59 -7.89 -10.36
N ARG A 29 -2.90 -8.62 -9.29
CA ARG A 29 -3.75 -8.18 -8.18
C ARG A 29 -2.84 -7.63 -7.07
N VAL A 30 -2.95 -6.34 -6.78
CA VAL A 30 -2.09 -5.65 -5.82
C VAL A 30 -2.93 -5.12 -4.66
N LEU A 31 -2.46 -5.28 -3.43
CA LEU A 31 -3.04 -4.67 -2.23
C LEU A 31 -2.15 -3.51 -1.77
N ASP A 32 -2.72 -2.32 -1.62
CA ASP A 32 -2.07 -1.14 -1.03
C ASP A 32 -2.61 -0.92 0.38
N PHE A 33 -1.83 -1.28 1.39
CA PHE A 33 -2.21 -1.20 2.80
C PHE A 33 -1.83 0.16 3.38
N GLY A 34 -2.80 0.84 4.02
CA GLY A 34 -2.66 2.22 4.47
C GLY A 34 -2.51 3.19 3.29
N ALA A 35 -3.38 3.05 2.28
CA ALA A 35 -3.29 3.78 1.01
C ALA A 35 -3.35 5.31 1.17
N GLY A 36 -3.84 5.81 2.31
CA GLY A 36 -3.88 7.22 2.66
C GLY A 36 -4.60 8.04 1.60
N SER A 37 -4.03 9.19 1.24
CA SER A 37 -4.60 10.05 0.19
C SER A 37 -4.46 9.51 -1.24
N GLY A 38 -3.90 8.31 -1.46
CA GLY A 38 -3.77 7.68 -2.78
C GLY A 38 -2.60 8.18 -3.64
N ARG A 39 -1.57 8.80 -3.03
CA ARG A 39 -0.41 9.34 -3.76
C ARG A 39 0.38 8.24 -4.49
N LEU A 40 0.62 7.11 -3.82
CA LEU A 40 1.27 5.93 -4.41
C LEU A 40 0.27 5.14 -5.27
N SER A 41 -0.91 4.87 -4.72
CA SER A 41 -1.98 4.06 -5.32
C SER A 41 -2.32 4.49 -6.75
N ARG A 42 -2.32 5.79 -7.08
CA ARG A 42 -2.60 6.27 -8.45
C ARG A 42 -1.60 5.75 -9.49
N TYR A 43 -0.35 5.52 -9.10
CA TYR A 43 0.68 5.01 -9.99
C TYR A 43 0.53 3.51 -10.20
N ILE A 44 0.20 2.78 -9.13
CA ILE A 44 -0.13 1.36 -9.19
C ILE A 44 -1.37 1.15 -10.06
N ALA A 45 -2.47 1.84 -9.77
CA ALA A 45 -3.72 1.76 -10.54
C ALA A 45 -3.50 2.01 -12.03
N ARG A 46 -2.73 3.05 -12.38
CA ARG A 46 -2.38 3.37 -13.77
C ARG A 46 -1.54 2.29 -14.44
N ARG A 47 -0.62 1.63 -13.70
CA ARG A 47 0.19 0.53 -14.24
C ARG A 47 -0.69 -0.69 -14.52
N LEU A 48 -1.55 -1.06 -13.59
CA LEU A 48 -2.44 -2.21 -13.69
C LEU A 48 -3.55 -2.03 -14.73
N LEU A 49 -4.02 -0.79 -14.95
CA LEU A 49 -5.08 -0.53 -15.92
C LEU A 49 -4.69 -0.96 -17.35
N LYS A 50 -3.39 -0.97 -17.68
CA LYS A 50 -2.90 -1.36 -19.01
C LYS A 50 -2.99 -2.86 -19.28
N GLY A 51 -2.87 -3.70 -18.25
CA GLY A 51 -2.83 -5.17 -18.39
C GLY A 51 -4.05 -5.87 -17.79
N GLY A 52 -5.08 -5.13 -17.37
CA GLY A 52 -6.30 -5.69 -16.76
C GLY A 52 -6.15 -6.08 -15.29
N GLY A 53 -5.05 -5.71 -14.64
CA GLY A 53 -4.82 -5.95 -13.22
C GLY A 53 -5.73 -5.11 -12.31
N ARG A 54 -5.76 -5.47 -11.03
CA ARG A 54 -6.64 -4.84 -10.02
C ARG A 54 -5.87 -4.36 -8.80
N LEU A 55 -6.29 -3.22 -8.26
CA LEU A 55 -5.75 -2.65 -7.03
C LEU A 55 -6.81 -2.67 -5.94
N THR A 56 -6.52 -3.33 -4.81
CA THR A 56 -7.30 -3.19 -3.58
C THR A 56 -6.62 -2.17 -2.69
N CYS A 57 -7.27 -1.06 -2.36
CA CYS A 57 -6.76 -0.08 -1.40
C CYS A 57 -7.44 -0.27 -0.04
N VAL A 58 -6.63 -0.41 1.01
CA VAL A 58 -7.08 -0.57 2.39
C VAL A 58 -6.64 0.65 3.21
N ASP A 59 -7.54 1.24 3.99
CA ASP A 59 -7.20 2.25 4.98
C ASP A 59 -8.20 2.22 6.14
N VAL A 60 -7.76 2.51 7.36
CA VAL A 60 -8.63 2.56 8.56
C VAL A 60 -9.33 3.92 8.70
N SER A 61 -8.78 4.97 8.09
CA SER A 61 -9.30 6.33 8.21
C SER A 61 -10.38 6.62 7.17
N GLU A 62 -11.58 6.93 7.64
CA GLU A 62 -12.65 7.41 6.75
C GLU A 62 -12.27 8.67 5.97
N ALA A 63 -11.52 9.58 6.60
CA ALA A 63 -11.11 10.83 5.99
C ALA A 63 -10.17 10.56 4.80
N TRP A 64 -9.20 9.66 4.98
CA TRP A 64 -8.33 9.24 3.89
C TRP A 64 -9.10 8.47 2.83
N MET A 65 -10.00 7.56 3.22
CA MET A 65 -10.82 6.80 2.28
C MET A 65 -11.63 7.72 1.35
N ARG A 66 -12.28 8.76 1.88
CA ARG A 66 -12.99 9.76 1.06
C ARG A 66 -12.06 10.47 0.07
N SER A 67 -10.87 10.87 0.51
CA SER A 67 -9.86 11.53 -0.33
C SER A 67 -9.33 10.62 -1.43
N LEU A 68 -9.05 9.37 -1.07
CA LEU A 68 -8.58 8.30 -1.93
C LEU A 68 -9.58 7.99 -3.05
N GLN A 69 -10.85 7.74 -2.69
CA GLN A 69 -11.93 7.49 -3.64
C GLN A 69 -12.10 8.67 -4.61
N LYS A 70 -12.07 9.91 -4.11
CA LYS A 70 -12.13 11.11 -4.96
C LYS A 70 -10.95 11.18 -5.94
N LYS A 71 -9.73 10.87 -5.49
CA LYS A 71 -8.50 10.91 -6.31
C LYS A 71 -8.49 9.80 -7.36
N LEU A 72 -8.98 8.61 -7.02
CA LEU A 72 -8.90 7.42 -7.86
C LEU A 72 -10.18 7.11 -8.63
N ARG A 73 -11.24 7.93 -8.54
CA ARG A 73 -12.54 7.71 -9.19
C ARG A 73 -12.50 7.36 -10.69
N ARG A 74 -11.43 7.75 -11.40
CA ARG A 74 -11.24 7.49 -12.84
C ARG A 74 -10.63 6.12 -13.15
N TYR A 75 -10.23 5.36 -12.13
CA TYR A 75 -9.61 4.06 -12.28
C TYR A 75 -10.65 2.98 -11.93
N PRO A 76 -11.29 2.36 -12.92
CA PRO A 76 -12.33 1.36 -12.68
C PRO A 76 -11.77 0.04 -12.11
N ASN A 77 -10.44 -0.12 -12.13
CA ASN A 77 -9.73 -1.28 -11.63
C ASN A 77 -9.26 -1.14 -10.17
N VAL A 78 -9.87 -0.23 -9.41
CA VAL A 78 -9.54 0.01 -8.00
C VAL A 78 -10.74 -0.32 -7.12
N ASP A 79 -10.52 -1.24 -6.18
CA ASP A 79 -11.45 -1.60 -5.12
C ASP A 79 -11.03 -0.94 -3.81
N PHE A 80 -11.99 -0.50 -2.99
CA PHE A 80 -11.73 0.23 -1.74
C PHE A 80 -12.27 -0.54 -0.53
N LYS A 81 -11.47 -0.64 0.53
CA LYS A 81 -11.83 -1.32 1.78
C LYS A 81 -11.48 -0.44 2.98
N LEU A 82 -12.50 -0.03 3.73
CA LEU A 82 -12.36 0.77 4.95
C LEU A 82 -12.35 -0.15 6.17
N GLY A 83 -11.27 -0.14 6.94
CA GLY A 83 -11.17 -0.87 8.20
C GLY A 83 -9.83 -1.54 8.45
N GLU A 84 -9.75 -2.25 9.58
CA GLU A 84 -8.56 -2.99 10.01
C GLU A 84 -8.33 -4.23 9.15
N ILE A 85 -7.10 -4.45 8.70
CA ILE A 85 -6.76 -5.57 7.80
C ILE A 85 -7.14 -6.93 8.38
N THR A 86 -7.06 -7.08 9.69
CA THR A 86 -7.41 -8.31 10.42
C THR A 86 -8.91 -8.62 10.41
N SER A 87 -9.76 -7.62 10.12
CA SER A 87 -11.22 -7.72 10.21
C SER A 87 -11.92 -7.64 8.85
N LEU A 88 -11.19 -7.30 7.78
CA LEU A 88 -11.77 -7.06 6.45
C LEU A 88 -12.14 -8.33 5.66
N GLY A 89 -11.74 -9.51 6.14
CA GLY A 89 -12.01 -10.78 5.46
C GLY A 89 -11.46 -10.82 4.04
N ILE A 90 -10.28 -10.23 3.81
CA ILE A 90 -9.60 -10.32 2.52
C ILE A 90 -9.19 -11.78 2.30
N GLU A 91 -9.52 -12.29 1.12
CA GLU A 91 -9.25 -13.67 0.71
C GLU A 91 -7.76 -14.01 0.81
N ASP A 92 -7.47 -15.19 1.34
CA ASP A 92 -6.11 -15.73 1.43
C ASP A 92 -5.57 -16.05 0.03
N ALA A 93 -4.25 -15.99 -0.15
CA ALA A 93 -3.59 -16.34 -1.41
C ALA A 93 -4.19 -15.68 -2.66
N SER A 94 -4.63 -14.42 -2.54
CA SER A 94 -5.43 -13.75 -3.57
C SER A 94 -4.69 -12.62 -4.31
N HIS A 95 -3.56 -12.14 -3.78
CA HIS A 95 -2.78 -11.01 -4.31
C HIS A 95 -1.38 -11.44 -4.75
N ASP A 96 -0.93 -10.91 -5.88
CA ASP A 96 0.43 -11.11 -6.41
C ASP A 96 1.44 -10.20 -5.70
N ALA A 97 0.98 -9.03 -5.22
CA ALA A 97 1.81 -8.13 -4.44
C ALA A 97 1.00 -7.41 -3.34
N VAL A 98 1.67 -7.15 -2.22
CA VAL A 98 1.20 -6.27 -1.15
C VAL A 98 2.21 -5.15 -0.99
N VAL A 99 1.72 -3.93 -0.83
CA VAL A 99 2.54 -2.74 -0.67
C VAL A 99 2.19 -2.05 0.64
N ILE A 100 3.23 -1.72 1.40
CA ILE A 100 3.17 -0.90 2.61
C ILE A 100 4.10 0.29 2.39
N HIS A 101 3.56 1.50 2.48
CA HIS A 101 4.33 2.72 2.24
C HIS A 101 4.01 3.80 3.27
N PHE A 102 4.88 3.92 4.27
CA PHE A 102 4.77 4.88 5.37
C PHE A 102 3.54 4.64 6.23
N VAL A 103 3.40 3.43 6.78
CA VAL A 103 2.20 3.01 7.54
C VAL A 103 2.57 2.35 8.86
N LEU A 104 3.57 1.46 8.91
CA LEU A 104 3.85 0.66 10.11
C LEU A 104 4.24 1.49 11.33
N HIS A 105 4.87 2.65 11.11
CA HIS A 105 5.18 3.59 12.19
C HIS A 105 3.92 4.25 12.81
N HIS A 106 2.76 4.18 12.15
CA HIS A 106 1.46 4.57 12.69
C HIS A 106 0.69 3.40 13.34
N VAL A 107 1.08 2.16 13.05
CA VAL A 107 0.48 0.97 13.67
C VAL A 107 1.07 0.80 15.07
N GLU A 108 0.20 0.57 16.06
CA GLU A 108 0.60 0.27 17.42
C GLU A 108 1.56 -0.92 17.45
N GLN A 109 2.64 -0.83 18.24
CA GLN A 109 3.70 -1.83 18.26
C GLN A 109 3.18 -3.25 18.53
N ALA A 110 2.23 -3.39 19.45
CA ALA A 110 1.60 -4.67 19.78
C ALA A 110 0.81 -5.29 18.61
N SER A 111 0.32 -4.47 17.68
CA SER A 111 -0.50 -4.89 16.55
C SER A 111 0.30 -5.18 15.28
N ARG A 112 1.54 -4.67 15.16
CA ARG A 112 2.38 -4.78 13.94
C ARG A 112 2.55 -6.21 13.45
N GLN A 113 2.80 -7.16 14.37
CA GLN A 113 2.99 -8.57 13.99
C GLN A 113 1.70 -9.17 13.40
N ALA A 114 0.55 -8.92 14.04
CA ALA A 114 -0.74 -9.40 13.55
C ALA A 114 -1.12 -8.75 12.21
N THR A 115 -0.82 -7.47 12.04
CA THR A 115 -0.98 -6.74 10.76
C THR A 115 -0.15 -7.38 9.64
N ILE A 116 1.14 -7.65 9.87
CA ILE A 116 1.99 -8.28 8.86
C ILE A 116 1.51 -9.70 8.56
N ALA A 117 1.16 -10.50 9.58
CA ALA A 117 0.65 -11.86 9.37
C ALA A 117 -0.63 -11.87 8.52
N ALA A 118 -1.57 -10.95 8.80
CA ALA A 118 -2.79 -10.81 8.01
C ALA A 118 -2.49 -10.43 6.56
N LEU A 119 -1.55 -9.51 6.31
CA LEU A 119 -1.14 -9.12 4.97
C LEU A 119 -0.43 -10.25 4.23
N ALA A 120 0.51 -10.95 4.90
CA ALA A 120 1.24 -12.07 4.33
C ALA A 120 0.30 -13.20 3.88
N ARG A 121 -0.75 -13.49 4.66
CA ARG A 121 -1.76 -14.49 4.31
C ARG A 121 -2.51 -14.17 3.01
N THR A 122 -2.66 -12.90 2.65
CA THR A 122 -3.31 -12.50 1.38
C THR A 122 -2.43 -12.73 0.14
N LEU A 123 -1.13 -12.95 0.31
CA LEU A 123 -0.20 -13.17 -0.80
C LEU A 123 -0.37 -14.59 -1.36
N LYS A 124 -0.43 -14.68 -2.69
CA LYS A 124 -0.26 -15.93 -3.42
C LYS A 124 1.08 -16.58 -3.11
N GLU A 125 1.21 -17.85 -3.47
CA GLU A 125 2.52 -18.48 -3.59
C GLU A 125 3.42 -17.66 -4.55
N ASN A 126 4.64 -17.34 -4.11
CA ASN A 126 5.58 -16.43 -4.77
C ASN A 126 5.16 -14.94 -4.85
N GLY A 127 4.07 -14.56 -4.17
CA GLY A 127 3.66 -13.17 -4.01
C GLY A 127 4.70 -12.37 -3.23
N LYS A 128 4.76 -11.05 -3.50
CA LYS A 128 5.80 -10.18 -2.91
C LYS A 128 5.21 -9.11 -2.00
N LEU A 129 5.84 -8.93 -0.85
CA LEU A 129 5.58 -7.82 0.06
C LEU A 129 6.64 -6.72 -0.15
N PHE A 130 6.19 -5.50 -0.47
CA PHE A 130 7.04 -4.33 -0.63
C PHE A 130 6.81 -3.37 0.54
N ILE A 131 7.87 -3.07 1.29
CA ILE A 131 7.80 -2.18 2.45
C ILE A 131 8.73 -1.00 2.27
N ARG A 132 8.20 0.19 2.53
CA ARG A 132 8.98 1.41 2.67
C ARG A 132 8.52 2.17 3.89
N GLU A 133 9.42 2.38 4.83
CA GLU A 133 9.17 3.06 6.10
C GLU A 133 10.23 4.14 6.36
N PRO A 134 9.88 5.25 7.02
CA PRO A 134 10.88 6.11 7.62
C PRO A 134 11.55 5.36 8.77
N THR A 135 12.88 5.43 8.85
CA THR A 135 13.68 4.76 9.89
C THR A 135 14.30 5.74 10.88
N LYS A 136 13.93 7.03 10.82
CA LYS A 136 14.38 8.04 11.78
C LYS A 136 13.64 7.83 13.10
N GLU A 137 14.36 7.81 14.21
CA GLU A 137 13.81 7.57 15.55
C GLU A 137 12.65 8.49 15.91
N THR A 138 12.69 9.75 15.47
CA THR A 138 11.67 10.76 15.82
C THR A 138 10.30 10.54 15.16
N HIS A 139 10.23 9.77 14.05
CA HIS A 139 9.03 9.64 13.25
C HIS A 139 9.06 8.38 12.37
N GLY A 140 9.51 7.26 12.91
CA GLY A 140 9.75 6.07 12.12
C GLY A 140 9.81 4.79 12.94
N ILE A 141 10.13 3.71 12.24
CA ILE A 141 10.31 2.38 12.81
C ILE A 141 11.77 1.95 12.58
N PRO A 142 12.49 1.46 13.61
CA PRO A 142 13.85 0.99 13.42
C PRO A 142 13.95 -0.06 12.31
N ALA A 143 14.97 0.05 11.45
CA ALA A 143 15.13 -0.88 10.33
C ALA A 143 15.22 -2.35 10.80
N GLU A 144 15.77 -2.58 11.99
CA GLU A 144 15.85 -3.93 12.56
C GLU A 144 14.49 -4.47 12.97
N GLU A 145 13.61 -3.63 13.50
CA GLU A 145 12.24 -4.05 13.82
C GLU A 145 11.48 -4.44 12.55
N VAL A 146 11.62 -3.66 11.47
CA VAL A 146 11.04 -4.03 10.16
C VAL A 146 11.55 -5.39 9.69
N ARG A 147 12.86 -5.66 9.82
CA ARG A 147 13.43 -6.97 9.44
C ARG A 147 12.91 -8.11 10.30
N GLN A 148 12.73 -7.89 11.60
CA GLN A 148 12.19 -8.89 12.52
C GLN A 148 10.76 -9.26 12.17
N LEU A 149 9.91 -8.26 11.90
CA LEU A 149 8.54 -8.47 11.44
C LEU A 149 8.50 -9.32 10.16
N MET A 150 9.46 -9.15 9.25
CA MET A 150 9.53 -9.91 7.99
C MET A 150 10.04 -11.35 8.16
N ARG A 151 10.80 -11.67 9.21
CA ARG A 151 11.33 -13.03 9.44
C ARG A 151 10.35 -13.93 10.19
N ALA A 152 9.39 -13.34 10.89
CA ALA A 152 8.45 -14.05 11.74
C ALA A 152 7.21 -14.56 10.99
N ASN A 153 7.20 -14.51 9.64
CA ASN A 153 6.07 -14.87 8.79
C ASN A 153 6.53 -15.68 7.57
#